data_AF-U6L9V2-F1
#
_entry.id   AF-U6L9V2-F1
#
_cell.length_a   1.000
_cell.length_b   1.000
_cell.length_c   1.000
_cell.angle_alpha   90.00
_cell.angle_beta   90.00
_cell.angle_gamma   90.00
#
_symmetry.space_group_name_H-M   'P 1'
#
loop_
_entity.id
_entity.type
_entity.pdbx_description
1 polymer ?
#
loop_
_entity_poly.entity_id
_entity_poly.type
_entity_poly.pdbx_seq_one_letter_code
_entity_poly.pdbx_strand_id
1 'polypeptide(L)'
;MVEWEWARGQIKSVTRKFRVYFNETARTGDEEYLVDHSIIQYFMGMDGSFKDFFGQNMTAREIAQNIAKHIKEDRLKKEDRRRAAEAEDD
;
A
#
# COMPACT_ATOMS: atom_id res chain seq x y z
N MET A 1 17.41 25.23 9.82
CA MET A 1 16.86 24.09 10.58
C MET A 1 15.45 23.89 10.08
N VAL A 2 15.23 22.91 9.21
CA VAL A 2 13.88 22.62 8.70
C VAL A 2 13.33 21.55 9.63
N GLU A 3 12.46 21.94 10.55
CA GLU A 3 11.70 20.99 11.36
C GLU A 3 10.83 20.16 10.41
N TRP A 4 11.22 18.91 10.21
CA TRP A 4 10.40 17.93 9.51
C TRP A 4 9.25 17.49 10.43
N GLU A 5 8.28 18.38 10.68
CA GLU A 5 6.95 18.00 11.16
C GLU A 5 6.20 17.35 9.99
N TRP A 6 6.61 16.15 9.58
CA TRP A 6 5.60 15.23 9.04
C TRP A 6 4.61 15.01 10.18
N ALA A 7 3.45 15.67 10.08
CA ALA A 7 2.52 15.78 11.17
C ALA A 7 2.20 14.37 11.70
N ARG A 8 2.50 14.09 12.98
CA ARG A 8 2.21 12.79 13.63
C ARG A 8 0.78 12.28 13.34
N GLY A 9 -0.15 13.20 13.10
CA GLY A 9 -1.52 12.92 12.64
C GLY A 9 -1.61 12.22 11.28
N GLN A 10 -0.76 12.58 10.29
CA GLN A 10 -0.72 11.93 8.97
C GLN A 10 -0.26 10.48 9.09
N ILE A 11 0.82 10.22 9.85
CA ILE A 11 1.33 8.86 10.09
C ILE A 11 0.25 8.02 10.80
N LYS A 12 -0.34 8.55 11.89
CA LYS A 12 -1.43 7.89 12.62
C LYS A 12 -2.66 7.60 11.77
N SER A 13 -2.97 8.47 10.82
CA SER A 13 -4.07 8.29 9.87
C SER A 13 -3.79 7.12 8.92
N VAL A 14 -2.59 7.08 8.32
CA VAL A 14 -2.22 6.01 7.38
C VAL A 14 -2.10 4.66 8.07
N THR A 15 -1.45 4.59 9.25
CA THR A 15 -1.33 3.33 10.00
C THR A 15 -2.69 2.76 10.37
N ARG A 16 -3.67 3.61 10.71
CA ARG A 16 -5.05 3.17 10.94
C ARG A 16 -5.74 2.66 9.68
N LYS A 17 -5.63 3.38 8.56
CA LYS A 17 -6.26 3.00 7.28
C LYS A 17 -5.76 1.66 6.76
N PHE A 18 -4.47 1.41 6.90
CA PHE A 18 -3.82 0.18 6.42
C PHE A 18 -3.62 -0.88 7.51
N ARG A 19 -4.07 -0.61 8.74
CA ARG A 19 -3.93 -1.50 9.91
C ARG A 19 -2.47 -1.92 10.16
N VAL A 20 -1.55 -0.98 9.98
CA VAL A 20 -0.13 -1.19 10.28
C VAL A 20 0.04 -1.19 11.79
N TYR A 21 0.49 -2.30 12.34
CA TYR A 21 0.93 -2.41 13.72
C TYR A 21 2.32 -1.76 13.85
N PHE A 22 2.51 -1.01 14.93
CA PHE A 22 3.82 -0.55 15.35
C PHE A 22 3.85 -0.43 16.88
N ASN A 23 5.00 -0.74 17.49
CA ASN A 23 5.21 -0.62 18.93
C ASN A 23 6.67 -0.26 19.20
N GLU A 24 6.89 0.86 19.89
CA GLU A 24 8.23 1.25 20.32
C GLU A 24 8.68 0.34 21.46
N THR A 25 9.86 -0.25 21.34
CA THR A 25 10.43 -1.08 22.40
C THR A 25 10.98 -0.20 23.52
N ALA A 26 11.22 -0.78 24.70
CA ALA A 26 11.91 -0.07 25.77
C ALA A 26 13.25 0.49 25.27
N ARG A 27 13.49 1.79 25.53
CA ARG A 27 14.72 2.47 25.11
C ARG A 27 15.91 1.99 25.93
N THR A 28 16.94 1.49 25.25
CA THR A 28 18.24 1.17 25.85
C THR A 28 19.24 2.23 25.39
N GLY A 29 19.36 3.32 26.15
CA GLY A 29 20.18 4.48 25.80
C GLY A 29 19.40 5.59 25.10
N ASP A 30 20.06 6.73 24.91
CA ASP A 30 19.39 7.98 24.49
C ASP A 30 19.28 8.13 22.96
N GLU A 31 20.09 7.40 22.19
CA GLU A 31 20.27 7.65 20.74
C GLU A 31 19.72 6.53 19.83
N GLU A 32 19.64 5.28 20.29
CA GLU A 32 19.15 4.15 19.49
C GLU A 32 17.89 3.53 20.11
N TYR A 33 16.85 3.33 19.29
CA TYR A 33 15.61 2.66 19.71
C TYR A 33 15.08 1.77 18.59
N LEU A 34 14.41 0.70 18.99
CA LEU A 34 13.75 -0.22 18.06
C LEU A 34 12.25 0.01 18.06
N VAL A 35 11.63 -0.32 16.93
CA VAL A 35 10.17 -0.28 16.75
C VAL A 35 9.76 -1.57 16.08
N ASP A 36 8.99 -2.37 16.80
CA ASP A 36 8.29 -3.50 16.21
C ASP A 36 7.27 -2.95 15.21
N HIS A 37 7.18 -3.55 14.02
CA HIS A 37 6.23 -3.10 13.01
C HIS A 37 5.72 -4.26 12.15
N SER A 38 4.59 -4.06 11.48
CA SER A 38 4.08 -5.00 10.48
C SER A 38 5.04 -5.13 9.29
N ILE A 39 5.38 -6.35 8.91
CA ILE A 39 6.19 -6.66 7.72
C ILE A 39 5.25 -7.12 6.59
N ILE A 40 4.46 -6.18 6.08
CA ILE A 40 3.47 -6.39 5.01
C ILE A 40 3.69 -5.33 3.93
N GLN A 41 3.70 -5.75 2.67
CA GLN A 41 3.69 -4.86 1.51
C GLN A 41 2.26 -4.72 0.97
N TYR A 42 1.85 -3.52 0.58
CA TYR A 42 0.52 -3.25 0.05
C TYR A 42 0.64 -2.89 -1.43
N PHE A 43 -0.19 -3.51 -2.28
CA PHE A 43 -0.25 -3.21 -3.71
C PHE A 43 -1.45 -2.32 -4.02
N MET A 44 -1.14 -1.13 -4.53
CA MET A 44 -2.12 -0.12 -4.94
C MET A 44 -2.22 -0.11 -6.46
N GLY A 45 -3.45 -0.08 -6.97
CA GLY A 45 -3.73 0.07 -8.39
C GLY A 45 -3.39 1.47 -8.91
N MET A 46 -3.35 1.62 -10.23
CA MET A 46 -3.04 2.90 -10.89
C MET A 46 -4.07 4.01 -10.61
N ASP A 47 -5.27 3.64 -10.18
CA ASP A 47 -6.36 4.53 -9.77
C ASP A 47 -6.34 4.85 -8.26
N GLY A 48 -5.32 4.39 -7.54
CA GLY A 48 -5.21 4.54 -6.08
C GLY A 48 -6.08 3.58 -5.28
N SER A 49 -6.77 2.63 -5.93
CA SER A 49 -7.52 1.60 -5.22
C SER A 49 -6.60 0.55 -4.61
N PHE A 50 -6.96 0.03 -3.44
CA PHE A 50 -6.27 -1.09 -2.83
C PHE A 50 -6.56 -2.38 -3.61
N LYS A 51 -5.53 -3.16 -3.94
CA LYS A 51 -5.66 -4.39 -4.72
C LYS A 51 -5.28 -5.64 -3.94
N ASP A 52 -4.16 -5.58 -3.22
CA ASP A 52 -3.62 -6.75 -2.53
C ASP A 52 -2.63 -6.38 -1.43
N PHE A 53 -2.26 -7.36 -0.61
CA PHE A 53 -1.18 -7.25 0.35
C PHE A 53 -0.36 -8.54 0.41
N PHE A 54 0.94 -8.41 0.67
CA PHE A 54 1.91 -9.50 0.65
C PHE A 54 2.66 -9.56 1.97
N GLY A 55 2.62 -10.73 2.61
CA GLY A 55 3.36 -11.00 3.84
C GLY A 55 4.66 -11.74 3.59
N GLN A 56 5.44 -11.91 4.65
CA GLN A 56 6.77 -12.55 4.62
C GLN A 56 6.79 -13.97 4.04
N ASN A 57 5.67 -14.69 4.09
CA ASN A 57 5.59 -16.09 3.62
C ASN A 57 5.48 -16.21 2.09
N MET A 58 5.43 -15.12 1.35
CA MET A 58 5.31 -15.13 -0.11
C MET A 58 6.65 -14.98 -0.79
N THR A 59 6.87 -15.77 -1.82
CA THR A 59 8.05 -15.64 -2.68
C THR A 59 7.92 -14.44 -3.62
N ALA A 60 9.06 -13.89 -4.05
CA ALA A 60 9.08 -12.83 -5.06
C ALA A 60 8.33 -13.23 -6.35
N ARG A 61 8.37 -14.52 -6.73
CA ARG A 61 7.65 -15.04 -7.90
C ARG A 61 6.14 -14.97 -7.72
N GLU A 62 5.62 -15.39 -6.58
CA GLU A 62 4.17 -15.33 -6.28
C GLU A 62 3.69 -13.88 -6.23
N ILE A 63 4.46 -13.00 -5.59
CA ILE A 63 4.17 -11.56 -5.54
C ILE A 63 4.12 -10.98 -6.97
N ALA A 64 5.13 -11.26 -7.81
CA ALA A 64 5.16 -10.77 -9.19
C ALA A 64 3.98 -11.30 -10.03
N GLN A 65 3.59 -12.56 -9.84
CA GLN A 65 2.43 -13.14 -10.52
C GLN A 65 1.12 -12.46 -10.11
N ASN A 66 0.93 -12.18 -8.81
CA ASN A 66 -0.25 -11.46 -8.32
C ASN A 66 -0.30 -10.03 -8.85
N ILE A 67 0.82 -9.30 -8.82
CA ILE A 67 0.93 -7.95 -9.39
C ILE A 67 0.57 -7.96 -10.88
N ALA A 68 1.14 -8.88 -11.66
CA ALA A 68 0.87 -8.98 -13.09
C ALA A 68 -0.62 -9.26 -13.38
N LYS A 69 -1.26 -10.12 -12.56
CA LYS A 69 -2.70 -10.40 -12.63
C LYS A 69 -3.53 -9.14 -12.39
N HIS A 70 -3.27 -8.41 -11.30
CA HIS A 70 -3.99 -7.18 -10.98
C HIS A 70 -3.84 -6.11 -12.06
N ILE A 71 -2.62 -5.92 -12.60
CA ILE A 71 -2.37 -4.98 -13.70
C ILE A 71 -3.18 -5.36 -14.95
N LYS A 72 -3.26 -6.65 -15.29
CA LYS A 72 -4.04 -7.12 -16.45
C LYS A 72 -5.52 -6.83 -16.25
N GLU A 73 -6.07 -7.14 -15.08
CA GLU A 73 -7.48 -6.88 -14.77
C GLU A 73 -7.83 -5.38 -14.82
N ASP A 74 -6.95 -4.52 -14.31
CA ASP A 74 -7.15 -3.08 -14.35
C ASP A 74 -7.17 -2.52 -15.77
N ARG A 75 -6.33 -3.06 -16.65
CA ARG A 75 -6.31 -2.67 -18.08
C ARG A 75 -7.61 -3.05 -18.77
N LEU A 76 -8.08 -4.28 -18.57
CA LEU A 76 -9.34 -4.76 -19.15
C LEU A 76 -10.53 -3.91 -18.68
N LYS A 77 -10.66 -3.68 -17.37
CA LYS A 77 -11.72 -2.82 -16.81
C LYS A 77 -11.68 -1.40 -17.37
N LYS A 78 -10.49 -0.85 -17.64
CA LYS A 78 -10.36 0.48 -18.24
C LYS A 78 -10.86 0.51 -19.69
N GLU A 79 -10.54 -0.52 -20.47
CA GLU A 79 -11.01 -0.65 -21.85
C GLU A 79 -12.52 -0.83 -21.93
N ASP A 80 -13.09 -1.68 -21.07
CA ASP A 80 -14.53 -1.91 -21.00
C ASP A 80 -15.30 -0.63 -20.64
N ARG A 81 -14.80 0.14 -19.66
CA ARG A 81 -15.38 1.46 -19.32
C ARG A 81 -15.30 2.45 -20.46
N ARG A 82 -14.22 2.45 -21.23
CA ARG A 82 -14.08 3.33 -22.40
C ARG A 82 -15.10 2.97 -23.48
N ARG A 83 -15.24 1.68 -23.80
CA ARG A 83 -16.22 1.18 -24.78
C ARG A 83 -17.66 1.46 -24.37
N ALA A 84 -17.97 1.31 -23.07
CA ALA A 84 -19.30 1.61 -22.56
C ALA A 84 -19.63 3.11 -22.69
N ALA A 85 -18.69 3.99 -22.36
CA ALA A 85 -18.88 5.44 -22.52
C ALA A 85 -19.06 5.84 -24.00
N GLU A 86 -18.27 5.27 -24.91
CA GLU A 86 -18.41 5.51 -26.36
C GLU A 86 -19.77 5.06 -26.90
N ALA A 87 -20.37 3.99 -26.35
CA ALA A 87 -21.67 3.47 -26.79
C ALA A 87 -22.89 4.21 -26.18
N GLU A 88 -22.69 5.02 -25.14
CA GLU A 88 -23.74 5.86 -24.54
C GLU A 88 -23.87 7.22 -25.25
N ASP A 89 -22.82 7.65 -25.95
CA ASP A 89 -22.78 8.90 -26.72
C ASP A 89 -23.38 8.78 -28.15
N ASP A 90 -23.60 7.54 -28.63
CA ASP A 90 -24.23 7.20 -29.93
C ASP A 90 -25.76 6.97 -29.81
#